data_AF-A0AA38LJR5-F1
#
_entry.id   AF-A0AA38LJR5-F1
#
_cell.length_a   1.000
_cell.length_b   1.000
_cell.length_c   1.000
_cell.angle_alpha   90.00
_cell.angle_beta   90.00
_cell.angle_gamma   90.00
#
_symmetry.space_group_name_H-M   'P 1'
#
loop_
_entity.id
_entity.type
_entity.pdbx_description
1 polymer ?
#
loop_
_entity_poly.entity_id
_entity_poly.type
_entity_poly.pdbx_seq_one_letter_code
_entity_poly.pdbx_strand_id
1 'polypeptide(L)' 'WKWDTISMDFIFGLPMLRYHHDAIMVTVDKLKKVAHFSPVKTTYTASAVAR' A
#
# COMPACT_ATOMS: atom_id res chain seq x y z
N TRP A 1 -19.44 -6.58 4.22
CA TRP A 1 -19.34 -5.58 3.15
C TRP A 1 -18.69 -4.32 3.70
N LYS A 2 -17.51 -3.97 3.18
CA LYS A 2 -16.62 -2.83 3.49
C LYS A 2 -15.53 -2.72 2.41
N TRP A 3 -15.21 -3.85 1.77
CA TRP A 3 -14.23 -3.97 0.69
C TRP A 3 -14.71 -3.52 -0.69
N ASP A 4 -16.02 -3.43 -0.98
CA ASP A 4 -16.51 -2.95 -2.29
C ASP A 4 -16.15 -1.48 -2.55
N THR A 5 -15.93 -0.73 -1.48
CA THR A 5 -15.68 0.72 -1.49
C THR A 5 -14.21 1.07 -1.33
N ILE A 6 -13.36 0.10 -0.98
CA ILE A 6 -11.93 0.29 -0.78
C ILE A 6 -11.18 -0.53 -1.81
N SER A 7 -10.40 0.13 -2.67
CA SER A 7 -9.48 -0.53 -3.59
C SER A 7 -8.04 -0.31 -3.13
N MET A 8 -7.18 -1.30 -3.32
CA MET A 8 -5.79 -1.26 -2.89
C MET A 8 -4.88 -1.70 -4.04
N ASP A 9 -3.81 -0.95 -4.24
CA ASP A 9 -2.80 -1.19 -5.28
C ASP A 9 -1.40 -0.90 -4.74
N PHE A 10 -0.37 -1.36 -5.46
CA PHE A 10 1.02 -1.19 -5.09
C PHE A 10 1.86 -0.70 -6.26
N ILE A 11 2.67 0.32 -6.01
CA ILE A 11 3.68 0.82 -6.94
C ILE A 11 5.03 0.33 -6.45
N PHE A 12 5.69 -0.50 -7.26
CA PHE A 12 7.02 -1.07 -6.99
C PHE A 12 8.10 -0.46 -7.89
N GLY A 13 9.36 -0.77 -7.62
CA GLY A 13 10.49 -0.36 -8.45
C GLY A 13 10.93 1.09 -8.23
N LEU A 14 10.60 1.66 -7.08
CA LEU A 14 11.06 2.99 -6.70
C LEU A 14 12.54 2.91 -6.25
N PRO A 15 13.35 3.97 -6.50
CA PRO A 15 14.62 4.12 -5.81
C PRO A 15 14.40 3.99 -4.30
N MET A 16 15.30 3.32 -3.58
CA MET A 16 15.17 3.18 -2.13
C MET A 16 15.00 4.54 -1.47
N LEU A 17 13.83 4.75 -0.88
CA LEU A 17 13.52 5.89 -0.04
C LEU A 17 14.13 5.70 1.35
N ARG A 18 14.08 6.76 2.17
CA ARG A 18 14.52 6.72 3.57
C ARG A 18 13.85 5.56 4.30
N TYR A 19 14.58 4.96 5.25
CA TYR A 19 14.16 3.79 6.03
C TYR A 19 13.95 2.50 5.22
N HIS A 20 14.52 2.38 4.02
CA HIS A 20 14.44 1.21 3.13
C HIS A 20 13.03 0.94 2.59
N HIS A 21 12.23 1.98 2.37
CA HIS A 21 10.98 1.87 1.63
C HIS A 21 11.28 1.90 0.13
N ASP A 22 10.77 0.94 -0.61
CA ASP A 22 11.02 0.75 -2.05
C ASP A 22 9.71 0.57 -2.83
N ALA A 23 8.57 0.70 -2.14
CA ALA A 23 7.24 0.64 -2.73
C ALA A 23 6.27 1.63 -2.04
N ILE A 24 5.18 1.94 -2.73
CA ILE A 24 4.07 2.72 -2.20
C ILE A 24 2.80 1.87 -2.27
N MET A 25 2.11 1.76 -1.14
CA MET A 25 0.77 1.21 -1.08
C MET A 25 -0.23 2.35 -1.29
N VAL A 26 -1.13 2.15 -2.26
CA VAL A 26 -2.20 3.09 -2.59
C VAL A 26 -3.51 2.49 -2.14
N THR A 27 -4.22 3.18 -1.24
CA THR A 27 -5.57 2.79 -0.81
C THR A 27 -6.56 3.85 -1.24
N VAL A 28 -7.50 3.48 -2.10
CA VAL A 28 -8.54 4.35 -2.63
C VAL A 28 -9.85 4.10 -1.90
N ASP A 29 -10.30 5.08 -1.12
CA ASP A 29 -11.65 5.12 -0.56
C ASP A 29 -12.58 5.77 -1.61
N LYS A 30 -13.34 4.93 -2.32
CA LYS A 30 -14.27 5.38 -3.37
C LYS A 30 -15.44 6.18 -2.82
N LEU A 31 -15.78 6.04 -1.53
CA LEU A 31 -16.84 6.81 -0.89
C LEU A 31 -16.38 8.23 -0.59
N LYS A 32 -15.20 8.36 0.02
CA LYS A 32 -14.63 9.68 0.32
C LYS A 32 -13.96 10.33 -0.88
N LYS A 33 -13.76 9.58 -1.98
CA LYS A 33 -12.99 9.98 -3.17
C LYS A 33 -11.57 10.43 -2.82
N VAL A 34 -10.94 9.74 -1.86
CA VAL A 34 -9.58 10.04 -1.39
C VAL A 34 -8.68 8.85 -1.69
N ALA A 35 -7.44 9.15 -2.09
CA ALA A 35 -6.36 8.18 -2.18
C ALA A 35 -5.37 8.42 -1.03
N HIS A 36 -5.05 7.36 -0.30
CA HIS A 36 -4.04 7.34 0.74
C HIS A 36 -2.77 6.68 0.20
N PHE A 37 -1.63 7.33 0.41
CA PHE A 37 -0.32 6.83 -0.03
C PHE A 37 0.54 6.52 1.19
N SER A 38 0.91 5.26 1.36
CA SER A 38 1.73 4.81 2.48
C SER A 38 3.05 4.22 1.94
N PRO A 39 4.21 4.72 2.39
CA PRO A 39 5.49 4.11 2.02
C PRO A 39 5.58 2.72 2.66
N VAL A 40 5.93 1.72 1.87
CA VAL A 40 6.06 0.32 2.31
C VAL A 40 7.36 -0.28 1.80
N LYS A 41 7.73 -1.43 2.36
CA LYS A 41 8.86 -2.22 1.88
C LYS A 41 8.33 -3.39 1.06
N THR A 42 8.91 -3.65 -0.10
CA THR A 42 8.57 -4.79 -0.96
C THR A 42 8.83 -6.12 -0.25
N THR A 43 9.67 -6.14 0.78
CA THR A 43 10.00 -7.33 1.58
C THR A 43 8.96 -7.73 2.63
N TYR A 44 7.83 -7.02 2.75
CA TYR A 44 6.70 -7.52 3.53
C TYR A 44 5.95 -8.58 2.73
N THR A 45 6.41 -9.83 2.83
CA THR A 45 5.66 -10.99 2.35
C THR A 45 4.34 -11.09 3.12
N ALA A 46 3.29 -11.65 2.51
CA ALA A 46 2.01 -11.89 3.20
C ALA A 46 2.22 -12.68 4.53
N SER A 47 3.21 -13.56 4.57
CA SER A 47 3.64 -14.28 5.76
C SER A 47 4.25 -13.42 6.87
N ALA A 48 4.83 -12.25 6.55
CA ALA A 48 5.43 -11.35 7.52
C ALA A 48 4.40 -10.43 8.22
N VAL A 49 3.21 -10.27 7.64
CA VAL A 49 2.17 -9.34 8.13
C VAL A 49 0.94 -10.09 8.67
N ALA A 50 0.77 -11.36 8.31
CA ALA A 50 -0.24 -12.24 8.90
C ALA A 50 0.20 -12.69 10.31
N ARG A 51 -0.59 -12.38 11.33
CA ARG A 51 -0.46 -12.88 12.70
C ARG A 51 -1.63 -13.79 13.03
#